data_AF-A0A5E4D320-F1
#
_entry.id   AF-A0A5E4D320-F1
#
_cell.length_a   1.000
_cell.length_b   1.000
_cell.length_c   1.000
_cell.angle_alpha   90.00
_cell.angle_beta   90.00
_cell.angle_gamma   90.00
#
_symmetry.space_group_name_H-M   'P 1'
#
loop_
_entity.id
_entity.type
_entity.pdbx_description
1 polymer ?
#
loop_
_entity_poly.entity_id
_entity_poly.type
_entity_poly.pdbx_seq_one_letter_code
_entity_poly.pdbx_strand_id
1 'polypeptide(L)'
;ILRSFSFSALGMLGAIYCLFVSAAGLRMGPKCSKNAKWAYHLQESSGAYLSNHEYWNLCEKPPNVVPWNVTLFSLLMVASCLEILLCSIHL
;
A
#
# COMPACT_ATOMS: atom_id res chain seq x y z
N ILE A 1 28.88 -1.46 17.88
CA ILE A 1 28.98 -0.67 16.63
C ILE A 1 28.54 -1.48 15.41
N LEU A 2 29.21 -2.59 15.04
CA LEU A 2 28.85 -3.36 13.83
C LEU A 2 27.40 -3.91 13.82
N ARG A 3 26.90 -4.42 14.96
CA ARG A 3 25.54 -5.00 15.06
C ARG A 3 24.42 -3.97 14.81
N SER A 4 24.57 -2.75 15.32
CA SER A 4 23.56 -1.69 15.17
C SER A 4 23.50 -1.19 13.72
N PHE A 5 24.67 -1.04 13.07
CA PHE A 5 24.76 -0.66 11.67
C PHE A 5 24.13 -1.72 10.74
N SER A 6 24.45 -3.01 10.94
CA SER A 6 23.89 -4.09 10.12
C SER A 6 22.36 -4.18 10.25
N PHE A 7 21.80 -3.95 11.43
CA PHE A 7 20.35 -4.01 11.64
C PHE A 7 19.63 -2.80 10.99
N SER A 8 20.21 -1.60 11.08
CA SER A 8 19.67 -0.42 10.38
C SER A 8 19.72 -0.55 8.86
N ALA A 9 20.80 -1.11 8.31
CA ALA A 9 20.91 -1.33 6.87
C ALA A 9 19.86 -2.36 6.35
N LEU A 10 19.67 -3.45 7.09
CA LEU A 10 18.65 -4.45 6.77
C LEU A 10 17.23 -3.87 6.90
N GLY A 11 16.96 -3.08 7.94
CA GLY A 11 15.69 -2.36 8.11
C GLY A 11 15.42 -1.42 6.94
N MET A 12 16.39 -0.59 6.55
CA MET A 12 16.25 0.31 5.40
C MET A 12 15.92 -0.44 4.11
N LEU A 13 16.58 -1.57 3.82
CA LEU A 13 16.26 -2.39 2.63
C LEU A 13 14.83 -2.95 2.68
N GLY A 14 14.40 -3.45 3.84
CA GLY A 14 13.05 -3.95 4.07
C GLY A 14 11.99 -2.86 3.91
N ALA A 15 12.23 -1.69 4.49
CA ALA A 15 11.34 -0.53 4.42
C ALA A 15 11.23 0.02 2.99
N ILE A 16 12.33 0.11 2.25
CA ILE A 16 12.31 0.51 0.84
C ILE A 16 11.46 -0.49 0.03
N TYR A 17 11.68 -1.79 0.20
CA TYR A 17 10.88 -2.82 -0.49
C TYR A 17 9.40 -2.71 -0.15
N CYS A 18 9.07 -2.57 1.14
CA CYS A 18 7.70 -2.44 1.62
C CYS A 18 7.02 -1.18 1.06
N LEU A 19 7.74 -0.06 0.98
CA LEU A 19 7.25 1.18 0.40
C LEU A 19 6.86 1.02 -1.07
N PHE A 20 7.72 0.41 -1.89
CA PHE A 20 7.42 0.17 -3.31
C PHE A 20 6.25 -0.79 -3.50
N VAL A 21 6.22 -1.90 -2.76
CA VAL A 21 5.14 -2.90 -2.85
C VAL A 21 3.81 -2.30 -2.38
N SER A 22 3.81 -1.53 -1.29
CA SER A 22 2.59 -0.88 -0.78
C SER A 22 2.06 0.17 -1.76
N ALA A 23 2.94 0.98 -2.35
CA ALA A 23 2.55 1.96 -3.36
C ALA A 23 2.00 1.28 -4.64
N ALA A 24 2.63 0.20 -5.11
CA ALA A 24 2.14 -0.58 -6.24
C ALA A 24 0.77 -1.22 -5.95
N GLY A 25 0.60 -1.81 -4.77
CA GLY A 25 -0.67 -2.39 -4.32
C GLY A 25 -1.78 -1.35 -4.22
N LEU A 26 -1.46 -0.15 -3.74
CA LEU A 26 -2.38 0.97 -3.68
C LEU A 26 -2.77 1.47 -5.08
N ARG A 27 -1.86 1.45 -6.06
CA ARG A 27 -2.16 1.84 -7.43
C ARG A 27 -3.03 0.82 -8.18
N MET A 28 -2.79 -0.48 -7.97
CA MET A 28 -3.56 -1.55 -8.62
C MET A 28 -4.97 -1.70 -8.03
N GLY A 29 -5.10 -1.55 -6.71
CA GLY A 29 -6.35 -1.74 -5.99
C GLY A 29 -6.73 -3.22 -5.79
N PRO A 30 -7.72 -3.52 -4.93
CA PRO A 30 -8.16 -4.89 -4.69
C PRO A 30 -8.94 -5.50 -5.86
N LYS A 31 -8.89 -6.82 -5.96
CA LYS A 31 -9.79 -7.58 -6.84
C LYS A 31 -11.18 -7.59 -6.21
N CYS A 32 -12.19 -7.16 -6.96
CA CYS A 32 -13.57 -7.12 -6.47
C CYS A 32 -14.56 -7.57 -7.54
N SER A 33 -15.77 -7.91 -7.10
CA SER A 33 -16.87 -8.30 -7.96
C SER A 33 -17.71 -7.10 -8.35
N LYS A 34 -17.96 -6.94 -9.66
CA LYS A 34 -18.92 -5.99 -10.24
C LYS A 34 -19.83 -6.78 -11.18
N ASN A 35 -21.15 -6.77 -10.96
CA ASN A 35 -22.11 -7.56 -11.76
C ASN A 35 -21.69 -9.04 -11.92
N ALA A 36 -21.31 -9.70 -10.82
CA ALA A 36 -20.82 -11.08 -10.76
C ALA A 36 -19.50 -11.38 -11.52
N LYS A 37 -18.81 -10.36 -12.06
CA LYS A 37 -17.48 -10.52 -12.67
C LYS A 37 -16.38 -10.06 -11.71
N TRP A 38 -15.40 -10.91 -11.47
CA TRP A 38 -14.25 -10.62 -10.61
C TRP A 38 -13.09 -10.06 -11.41
N ALA A 39 -12.81 -8.77 -11.25
CA ALA A 39 -11.71 -8.10 -11.94
C ALA A 39 -11.14 -6.93 -11.12
N TYR A 40 -10.02 -6.38 -11.59
CA TYR A 40 -9.41 -5.18 -11.02
C TYR A 40 -10.03 -3.93 -11.64
N HIS A 41 -11.29 -3.66 -11.30
CA HIS A 41 -12.04 -2.51 -11.84
C HIS A 41 -11.41 -1.14 -11.50
N LEU A 42 -10.58 -1.11 -10.45
CA LEU A 42 -9.91 0.10 -9.95
C LEU A 42 -8.56 0.35 -10.64
N GLN A 43 -7.97 -0.66 -11.30
CA GLN A 43 -6.68 -0.53 -11.98
C GLN A 43 -6.77 0.42 -13.19
N GLU A 44 -7.90 0.41 -13.90
CA GLU A 44 -8.21 1.33 -15.01
C GLU A 44 -8.26 2.81 -14.57
N SER A 45 -8.52 3.06 -13.29
CA SER A 45 -8.57 4.40 -12.70
C SER A 45 -7.18 5.00 -12.46
N SER A 46 -6.10 4.21 -12.64
CA SER A 46 -4.70 4.65 -12.45
C SER A 46 -4.44 5.34 -11.10
N GLY A 47 -5.18 4.95 -10.06
CA GLY A 47 -5.13 5.55 -8.71
C GLY A 47 -6.12 6.69 -8.44
N ALA A 48 -6.94 7.12 -9.40
CA ALA A 48 -7.92 8.19 -9.15
C ALA A 48 -8.99 7.80 -8.11
N TYR A 49 -9.19 6.50 -7.87
CA TYR A 49 -10.04 5.98 -6.80
C TYR A 49 -9.56 6.33 -5.37
N LEU A 50 -8.29 6.75 -5.21
CA LEU A 50 -7.76 7.20 -3.92
C LEU A 50 -8.22 8.61 -3.57
N SER A 51 -8.48 9.44 -4.59
CA SER A 51 -8.98 10.81 -4.43
C SER A 51 -10.50 10.87 -4.52
N ASN A 52 -11.10 10.03 -5.37
CA ASN A 52 -12.53 10.01 -5.62
C ASN A 52 -13.17 8.73 -5.05
N HIS A 53 -13.91 8.89 -3.95
CA HIS A 53 -14.63 7.79 -3.30
C HIS A 53 -15.78 7.22 -4.14
N GLU A 54 -16.24 7.91 -5.19
CA GLU A 54 -17.29 7.39 -6.09
C GLU A 54 -16.89 6.07 -6.75
N TYR A 55 -15.60 5.88 -7.05
CA TYR A 55 -15.08 4.65 -7.63
C TYR A 55 -15.17 3.45 -6.68
N TRP A 56 -15.35 3.66 -5.37
CA TRP A 56 -15.46 2.56 -4.40
C TRP A 56 -16.76 1.79 -4.59
N ASN A 57 -17.80 2.43 -5.12
CA ASN A 57 -19.09 1.81 -5.47
C ASN A 57 -18.99 0.86 -6.67
N LEU A 58 -17.86 0.84 -7.40
CA LEU A 58 -17.62 -0.15 -8.45
C LEU A 58 -17.46 -1.56 -7.91
N CYS A 59 -17.08 -1.69 -6.63
CA CYS A 59 -16.90 -2.96 -5.95
C CYS A 59 -18.12 -3.26 -5.09
N GLU A 60 -18.95 -4.19 -5.55
CA GLU A 60 -20.18 -4.58 -4.86
C GLU A 60 -19.91 -5.65 -3.79
N LYS A 61 -19.02 -6.59 -4.12
CA LYS A 61 -18.58 -7.66 -3.20
C LYS A 61 -17.07 -7.87 -3.28
N PRO A 62 -16.40 -8.13 -2.15
CA PRO A 62 -16.90 -8.06 -0.77
C PRO A 62 -17.12 -6.61 -0.29
N PRO A 63 -18.05 -6.37 0.66
CA PRO A 63 -18.30 -5.03 1.18
C PRO A 63 -17.07 -4.51 1.93
N ASN A 64 -16.80 -3.21 1.81
CA ASN A 64 -15.68 -2.52 2.48
C ASN A 64 -14.28 -3.03 2.13
N VAL A 65 -14.12 -3.81 1.05
CA VAL A 65 -12.79 -4.30 0.63
C VAL A 65 -11.86 -3.18 0.20
N VAL A 66 -12.40 -2.16 -0.47
CA VAL A 66 -11.66 -1.00 -0.97
C VAL A 66 -11.09 -0.17 0.18
N PRO A 67 -11.91 0.36 1.12
CA PRO A 67 -11.38 1.13 2.24
C PRO A 67 -10.39 0.32 3.08
N TRP A 68 -10.66 -0.97 3.32
CA TRP A 68 -9.74 -1.81 4.10
C TRP A 68 -8.36 -1.92 3.45
N ASN A 69 -8.30 -2.23 2.14
CA ASN A 69 -7.04 -2.33 1.42
C ASN A 69 -6.30 -0.99 1.37
N VAL A 70 -7.03 0.10 1.11
CA VAL A 70 -6.46 1.45 1.06
C VAL A 70 -5.84 1.80 2.40
N THR A 71 -6.58 1.65 3.50
CA THR A 71 -6.08 1.94 4.84
C THR A 71 -4.86 1.10 5.18
N LEU A 72 -4.88 -0.21 4.93
CA LEU A 72 -3.76 -1.10 5.24
C LEU A 72 -2.49 -0.70 4.48
N PHE A 73 -2.58 -0.50 3.16
CA PHE A 73 -1.41 -0.12 2.36
C PHE A 73 -0.94 1.30 2.65
N SER A 74 -1.83 2.23 2.95
CA SER A 74 -1.44 3.58 3.40
C SER A 74 -0.69 3.55 4.74
N LEU A 75 -1.15 2.75 5.70
CA LEU A 75 -0.46 2.58 6.98
C LEU A 75 0.93 1.96 6.79
N LEU A 76 1.06 0.92 5.95
CA LEU A 76 2.35 0.32 5.62
C LEU A 76 3.30 1.31 4.95
N MET A 77 2.79 2.14 4.04
CA MET A 77 3.59 3.17 3.37
C MET A 77 4.12 4.21 4.37
N VAL A 78 3.27 4.70 5.28
CA VAL A 78 3.67 5.65 6.33
C VAL A 78 4.68 5.01 7.29
N ALA A 79 4.44 3.77 7.72
CA ALA A 79 5.35 3.03 8.60
C ALA A 79 6.72 2.84 7.94
N SER A 80 6.76 2.47 6.66
CA SER A 80 8.01 2.31 5.90
C SER A 80 8.76 3.63 5.75
N CYS A 81 8.06 4.74 5.47
CA CYS A 81 8.67 6.07 5.45
C CYS A 81 9.29 6.42 6.81
N LEU A 82 8.59 6.15 7.91
CA LEU A 82 9.08 6.41 9.26
C LEU A 82 10.30 5.54 9.58
N GLU A 83 10.29 4.27 9.18
CA GLU A 83 11.44 3.37 9.35
C GLU A 83 12.66 3.87 8.57
N ILE A 84 12.49 4.27 7.31
CA ILE A 84 13.58 4.85 6.50
C ILE A 84 14.16 6.10 7.19
N LEU A 85 13.31 7.01 7.67
CA LEU A 85 13.74 8.21 8.38
C LEU A 85 14.51 7.86 9.65
N LEU A 86 13.96 6.96 10.49
CA LEU A 86 14.58 6.55 11.74
C LEU A 86 15.91 5.83 11.50
N CYS A 87 15.98 4.89 10.55
CA CYS A 87 17.20 4.20 10.18
C CYS A 87 18.24 5.14 9.58
N SER A 88 17.84 6.16 8.82
CA SER A 88 18.77 7.17 8.26
C SER A 88 19.40 8.05 9.34
N ILE A 89 18.65 8.37 10.40
CA ILE A 89 19.16 9.15 11.55
C ILE A 89 20.11 8.31 12.42
N HIS A 90 19.85 6.99 12.51
CA HIS A 90 20.66 6.05 13.29
C HIS A 90 21.73 5.31 12.47
N LEU A 91 21.99 5.76 11.23
CA LEU A 91 23.03 5.22 10.35
C LEU A 91 24.37 5.90 10.61
#